data_AF-A0A6M3M2U7-F1
#
_entry.id   AF-A0A6M3M2U7-F1
#
_cell.length_a   1.000
_cell.length_b   1.000
_cell.length_c   1.000
_cell.angle_alpha   90.00
_cell.angle_beta   90.00
_cell.angle_gamma   90.00
#
_symmetry.space_group_name_H-M   'P 1'
#
loop_
_entity.id
_entity.type
_entity.pdbx_description
1 polymer ?
#
loop_
_entity_poly.entity_id
_entity_poly.type
_entity_poly.pdbx_seq_one_letter_code
_entity_poly.pdbx_strand_id
1 'polypeptide(L)'
;EGEGRAQTRRTFGSHPGDAGGRPPKKHLLTVMHMRPKKGDLVELVSRGRGHSKEGKVLVVAETGVHFIIETRYKDYIKRQFVGLSGIKRIISKVDSEVE
;
A
#
# COMPACT_ATOMS: atom_id res chain seq x y z
N GLU A 1 -45.37 0.69 -7.70
CA GLU A 1 -44.91 0.92 -9.09
C GLU A 1 -43.48 1.44 -9.02
N GLY A 2 -42.52 0.67 -9.53
CA GLY A 2 -41.10 0.91 -9.29
C GLY A 2 -40.26 -0.01 -10.17
N GLU A 3 -40.26 0.30 -11.46
CA GLU A 3 -39.29 -0.21 -12.43
C GLU A 3 -37.90 0.30 -12.05
N GLY A 4 -36.92 -0.61 -11.85
CA GLY A 4 -35.57 -0.18 -11.50
C GLY A 4 -34.70 -1.22 -10.78
N ARG A 5 -34.70 -2.49 -11.22
CA ARG A 5 -33.60 -3.41 -10.89
C ARG A 5 -32.94 -3.92 -12.16
N ALA A 6 -32.26 -3.00 -12.83
CA ALA A 6 -31.29 -3.34 -13.87
C ALA A 6 -30.09 -4.06 -13.22
N GLN A 7 -30.09 -5.38 -13.39
CA GLN A 7 -28.94 -6.26 -13.60
C GLN A 7 -27.55 -5.65 -13.32
N THR A 8 -27.03 -5.83 -12.11
CA THR A 8 -25.59 -5.87 -11.82
C THR A 8 -25.21 -7.28 -11.37
N ARG A 9 -25.48 -8.26 -12.24
CA ARG A 9 -25.05 -9.65 -12.07
C ARG A 9 -24.10 -10.04 -13.18
N ARG A 10 -22.92 -9.39 -13.24
CA ARG A 10 -21.78 -9.90 -14.01
C ARG A 10 -20.47 -9.63 -13.26
N THR A 11 -19.77 -10.73 -13.00
CA THR A 11 -18.34 -10.89 -12.73
C THR A 11 -17.78 -10.31 -11.43
N PHE A 12 -18.10 -10.95 -10.31
CA PHE A 12 -17.06 -11.44 -9.39
C PHE A 12 -17.51 -12.81 -8.88
N GLY A 13 -17.32 -13.82 -9.71
CA GLY A 13 -17.35 -15.21 -9.26
C GLY A 13 -16.19 -15.40 -8.30
N SER A 14 -16.48 -15.37 -7.00
CA SER A 14 -15.62 -15.96 -5.99
C SER A 14 -15.32 -17.39 -6.42
N HIS A 15 -14.05 -17.68 -6.73
CA HIS A 15 -13.61 -19.06 -6.88
C HIS A 15 -14.02 -19.83 -5.61
N PRO A 16 -14.64 -21.02 -5.73
CA PRO A 16 -15.02 -21.81 -4.58
C PRO A 16 -13.73 -22.35 -3.94
N GLY A 17 -13.22 -21.61 -2.96
CA GLY A 17 -11.94 -21.89 -2.28
C GLY A 17 -11.39 -20.69 -1.51
N ASP A 18 -11.78 -19.46 -1.87
CA ASP A 18 -11.26 -18.23 -1.24
C ASP A 18 -12.20 -17.64 -0.18
N ALA A 19 -12.82 -18.53 0.61
CA ALA A 19 -13.60 -18.13 1.77
C ALA A 19 -12.65 -17.84 2.94
N GLY A 20 -12.39 -16.55 3.18
CA GLY A 20 -11.86 -16.09 4.47
C GLY A 20 -10.34 -15.97 4.59
N GLY A 21 -9.64 -15.69 3.49
CA GLY A 21 -8.18 -15.54 3.47
C GLY A 21 -7.66 -14.49 4.45
N ARG A 22 -7.42 -14.88 5.71
CA ARG A 22 -6.47 -14.20 6.60
C ARG A 22 -5.24 -13.90 5.75
N PRO A 23 -4.75 -12.66 5.70
CA PRO A 23 -3.55 -12.35 4.93
C PRO A 23 -2.46 -13.35 5.35
N PRO A 24 -1.79 -14.02 4.39
CA PRO A 24 -0.86 -15.09 4.71
C PRO A 24 0.18 -14.57 5.73
N LYS A 25 0.36 -15.28 6.85
CA LYS A 25 1.24 -14.88 7.98
C LYS A 25 2.65 -14.44 7.55
N LYS A 26 3.13 -14.95 6.41
CA LYS A 26 4.41 -14.54 5.80
C LYS A 26 4.44 -13.07 5.40
N HIS A 27 3.33 -12.51 4.91
CA HIS A 27 3.24 -11.09 4.56
C HIS A 27 3.39 -10.20 5.81
N LEU A 28 2.78 -10.62 6.94
CA LEU A 28 2.90 -9.92 8.23
C LEU A 28 4.30 -10.00 8.85
N LEU A 29 5.05 -11.08 8.59
CA LEU A 29 6.44 -11.25 9.04
C LEU A 29 7.43 -10.45 8.18
N THR A 30 7.26 -10.42 6.85
CA THR A 30 8.04 -9.55 5.95
C THR A 30 7.83 -8.07 6.30
N VAL A 31 6.62 -7.73 6.74
CA VAL A 31 6.23 -6.42 7.27
C VAL A 31 6.95 -6.06 8.58
N MET A 32 7.09 -6.99 9.55
CA MET A 32 7.71 -6.70 10.86
C MET A 32 9.19 -6.29 10.78
N HIS A 33 9.93 -6.76 9.77
CA HIS A 33 11.36 -6.50 9.61
C HIS A 33 11.70 -5.24 8.81
N MET A 34 10.70 -4.63 8.17
CA MET A 34 10.84 -3.36 7.44
C MET A 34 9.99 -2.32 8.14
N ARG A 35 10.48 -1.75 9.24
CA ARG A 35 9.85 -0.56 9.87
C ARG A 35 10.31 0.66 9.07
N PRO A 36 9.53 1.16 8.09
CA PRO A 36 9.92 2.34 7.32
C PRO A 36 9.92 3.54 8.27
N LYS A 37 10.95 4.35 8.19
CA LYS A 37 11.10 5.57 8.98
C LYS A 37 10.77 6.78 8.12
N LYS A 38 10.48 7.89 8.79
CA LYS A 38 10.41 9.19 8.13
C LYS A 38 11.72 9.44 7.39
N GLY A 39 11.61 9.78 6.11
CA GLY A 39 12.75 9.99 5.23
C GLY A 39 13.06 8.82 4.29
N ASP A 40 12.65 7.59 4.65
CA ASP A 40 12.92 6.42 3.81
C ASP A 40 12.32 6.57 2.41
N LEU A 41 13.07 6.12 1.42
CA LEU A 41 12.59 5.99 0.04
C LEU A 41 12.04 4.59 -0.14
N VAL A 42 10.76 4.47 -0.51
CA VAL A 42 10.06 3.19 -0.61
C VAL A 42 9.44 3.00 -1.99
N GLU A 43 9.40 1.74 -2.42
CA GLU A 43 8.67 1.33 -3.62
C GLU A 43 7.25 0.93 -3.22
N LEU A 44 6.27 1.53 -3.85
CA LEU A 44 4.84 1.27 -3.63
C LEU A 44 4.31 0.23 -4.61
N VAL A 45 3.41 -0.62 -4.11
CA VAL A 45 2.58 -1.50 -4.92
C VAL A 45 1.56 -0.65 -5.67
N SER A 46 1.57 -0.68 -7.01
CA SER A 46 0.50 -0.04 -7.80
C SER A 46 -0.63 -1.03 -8.11
N ARG A 47 -1.86 -0.57 -7.95
CA ARG A 47 -3.04 -1.28 -8.47
C ARG A 47 -3.29 -0.83 -9.91
N GLY A 48 -2.55 -1.44 -10.84
CA GLY A 48 -2.79 -1.27 -12.29
C GLY A 48 -1.57 -0.82 -13.09
N ARG A 49 -1.36 -1.48 -14.23
CA ARG A 49 -0.30 -1.27 -15.24
C ARG A 49 1.14 -1.62 -14.82
N GLY A 50 1.36 -2.53 -13.87
CA GLY A 50 2.70 -3.13 -13.64
C GLY A 50 3.84 -2.20 -13.20
N HIS A 51 3.61 -0.89 -13.12
CA HIS A 51 4.63 0.07 -12.74
C HIS A 51 4.56 0.31 -11.23
N SER A 52 5.63 -0.03 -10.53
CA SER A 52 5.80 0.35 -9.14
C SER A 52 6.12 1.85 -9.07
N LYS A 53 5.76 2.52 -7.97
CA LYS A 53 6.00 3.96 -7.80
C LYS A 53 6.90 4.19 -6.60
N GLU A 54 7.93 4.99 -6.76
CA GLU A 54 8.76 5.41 -5.65
C GLU A 54 8.06 6.52 -4.87
N GLY A 55 8.24 6.52 -3.55
CA GLY A 55 7.74 7.59 -2.71
C GLY A 55 8.60 7.74 -1.47
N LYS A 56 8.62 8.95 -0.92
CA LYS A 56 9.33 9.27 0.32
C LYS A 56 8.36 9.23 1.49
N VAL A 57 8.73 8.54 2.56
CA VAL A 57 7.95 8.53 3.80
C VAL A 57 8.08 9.88 4.47
N LEU A 58 6.97 10.61 4.59
CA LEU A 58 6.92 11.91 5.28
C LEU A 58 6.56 11.77 6.76
N VAL A 59 5.62 10.88 7.05
CA VAL A 59 5.10 10.65 8.39
C VAL A 59 4.88 9.17 8.59
N VAL A 60 5.29 8.67 9.74
CA VAL A 60 4.93 7.35 10.26
C VAL A 60 3.85 7.60 11.30
N ALA A 61 2.66 7.01 11.12
CA ALA A 61 1.60 7.11 12.12
C ALA A 61 2.05 6.44 13.43
N GLU A 62 1.44 6.81 14.56
CA GLU A 62 1.81 6.29 15.89
C GLU A 62 1.78 4.76 15.96
N THR A 63 0.86 4.12 15.20
CA THR A 63 0.75 2.66 15.14
C THR A 63 1.92 1.99 14.41
N GLY A 64 2.73 2.74 13.64
CA GLY A 64 3.82 2.22 12.81
C GLY A 64 3.35 1.40 11.59
N VAL A 65 2.03 1.32 11.34
CA VAL A 65 1.43 0.52 10.27
C VAL A 65 1.00 1.38 9.08
N HIS A 66 0.85 2.69 9.30
CA HIS A 66 0.43 3.63 8.27
C HIS A 66 1.44 4.75 8.06
N PHE A 67 1.52 5.21 6.82
CA PHE A 67 2.51 6.15 6.35
C PHE A 67 1.87 7.21 5.46
N ILE A 68 2.31 8.45 5.60
CA ILE A 68 2.06 9.46 4.57
C ILE A 68 3.24 9.43 3.63
N ILE A 69 3.00 9.06 2.38
CA ILE A 69 4.04 8.91 1.37
C ILE A 69 3.85 9.97 0.30
N GLU A 70 4.92 10.67 -0.01
CA GLU A 70 4.99 11.65 -1.08
C GLU A 70 5.55 11.01 -2.34
N THR A 71 4.74 10.99 -3.39
CA THR A 71 5.12 10.52 -4.72
C THR A 71 5.16 11.71 -5.67
N ARG A 72 6.28 11.89 -6.36
CA ARG A 72 6.43 12.91 -7.39
C ARG A 72 5.95 12.36 -8.73
N TYR A 73 5.00 13.05 -9.34
CA TYR A 73 4.58 12.84 -10.72
C TYR A 73 5.20 13.93 -11.60
N LYS A 74 5.09 13.80 -12.93
CA LYS A 74 5.66 14.76 -13.88
C LYS A 74 5.16 16.19 -13.60
N ASP A 75 3.86 16.32 -13.34
CA ASP A 75 3.19 17.64 -13.29
C ASP A 75 2.76 18.03 -11.88
N TYR A 76 2.83 17.12 -10.91
CA TYR A 76 2.37 17.37 -9.53
C TYR A 76 3.02 16.45 -8.51
N ILE A 77 2.86 16.80 -7.23
CA ILE A 77 3.25 15.97 -6.10
C ILE A 77 1.98 15.44 -5.45
N LYS A 78 1.93 14.13 -5.21
CA LYS A 78 0.80 13.49 -4.52
C LYS A 78 1.25 12.98 -3.16
N ARG A 79 0.50 13.35 -2.12
CA ARG A 79 0.63 12.77 -0.79
C ARG A 79 -0.52 11.81 -0.57
N GLN A 80 -0.21 10.58 -0.17
CA GLN A 80 -1.21 9.55 0.04
C GLN A 80 -0.96 8.80 1.34
N PHE A 81 -2.05 8.46 2.01
CA PHE A 81 -2.04 7.56 3.15
C PHE A 81 -1.90 6.12 2.64
N VAL A 82 -0.84 5.45 3.07
CA VAL A 82 -0.47 4.12 2.61
C VAL A 82 -0.25 3.26 3.85
N GLY A 83 -0.99 2.14 3.92
CA GLY A 83 -0.68 1.10 4.88
C GLY A 83 0.58 0.33 4.47
N LEU A 84 1.18 -0.35 5.43
CA LEU A 84 2.37 -1.20 5.23
C LEU A 84 2.22 -2.17 4.02
N SER A 85 1.02 -2.69 3.76
CA SER A 85 0.71 -3.58 2.62
C SER A 85 0.78 -2.90 1.24
N GLY A 86 0.77 -1.56 1.20
CA GLY A 86 1.01 -0.78 0.00
C GLY A 86 2.49 -0.54 -0.29
N ILE A 87 3.39 -0.92 0.62
CA ILE A 87 4.83 -0.83 0.45
C ILE A 87 5.36 -2.18 -0.02
N LYS A 88 5.96 -2.19 -1.21
CA LYS A 88 6.58 -3.38 -1.80
C LYS A 88 7.95 -3.67 -1.20
N ARG A 89 8.81 -2.64 -1.08
CA ARG A 89 10.14 -2.70 -0.44
C ARG A 89 10.64 -1.30 -0.07
N ILE A 90 11.63 -1.24 0.82
CA ILE A 90 12.43 -0.03 1.05
C ILE A 90 13.55 0.00 0.01
N ILE A 91 13.65 1.10 -0.75
CA ILE A 91 14.66 1.32 -1.80
C ILE A 91 15.94 1.87 -1.19
N SER A 92 15.80 2.81 -0.27
CA SER A 92 16.90 3.38 0.51
C SER A 92 16.43 3.63 1.93
N LYS A 93 17.26 3.23 2.89
CA LYS A 93 17.06 3.52 4.31
C LYS A 93 17.83 4.78 4.63
N VAL A 94 17.18 5.70 5.34
CA VAL A 94 17.94 6.75 6.00
C VAL A 94 18.60 6.11 7.21
N ASP A 95 19.93 6.05 7.21
CA ASP A 95 20.69 5.64 8.39
C ASP A 95 20.27 6.55 9.55
N SER A 96 19.68 5.95 10.58
CA SER A 96 19.22 6.67 11.76
C SER A 96 20.38 6.92 12.72
N GLU A 97 21.48 7.46 12.20
CA GLU A 97 22.62 7.96 12.95
C GLU A 97 22.66 9.49 12.90
N VAL A 98 21.52 10.15 13.09
CA VAL A 98 21.49 11.57 13.47
C VAL A 98 20.29 11.77 14.41
N GLU A 99 20.63 11.95 15.69
CA GLU A 99 19.83 12.30 16.88
C GLU A 99 18.97 11.22 17.55
#